data_AF-A0A6A6F9U7-F1
#
_entry.id   AF-A0A6A6F9U7-F1
#
_cell.length_a   1.000
_cell.length_b   1.000
_cell.length_c   1.000
_cell.angle_alpha   90.00
_cell.angle_beta   90.00
_cell.angle_gamma   90.00
#
_symmetry.space_group_name_H-M   'P 1'
#
loop_
_entity.id
_entity.type
_entity.pdbx_description
1 polymer ?
#
loop_
_entity_poly.entity_id
_entity_poly.type
_entity_poly.pdbx_seq_one_letter_code
_entity_poly.pdbx_strand_id
1 'polypeptide(L)'
;MEPEWLFKAGMLFITSALRLLRVFIRRHWDLLPSLTMDFDAELLERAKTFVPDRSREDTRLQVITCGLGRSGTTSLSVALNQLGFGPVHHFQSLPFDATLSKAWVRAIRALDRGENVPKEQWDLIFRGFNSTVGTPACHVADVLAKMYPEAKVIINQRDFESWFKSWAGLGGSKPRVSWIWQILVPSLRARVEVWREQQKATGLLGAFSTSDPKAEMRGIYDSHYARMRENIPLDRRLDWNLADGWKPLCAFLNVPVPDQPFPHVHSSAEFKEKRKRVDPVIRQLAWDNIKWALKTGTATVAIMTAIMWLLRSRASSRRSLGFC
;
A
#
# COMPACT_ATOMS: atom_id res chain seq x y z
N MET A 1 -3.97 48.33 -19.65
CA MET A 1 -5.36 48.34 -19.16
C MET A 1 -5.75 46.87 -18.93
N GLU A 2 -5.51 46.34 -17.73
CA GLU A 2 -5.98 44.99 -17.37
C GLU A 2 -7.51 45.03 -17.29
N PRO A 3 -8.25 44.06 -17.86
CA PRO A 3 -9.68 44.21 -18.01
C PRO A 3 -10.37 44.05 -16.64
N GLU A 4 -10.99 45.13 -16.17
CA GLU A 4 -11.74 45.21 -14.90
C GLU A 4 -12.83 44.12 -14.77
N TRP A 5 -13.26 43.54 -15.89
CA TRP A 5 -14.22 42.44 -15.94
C TRP A 5 -13.64 41.09 -15.47
N LEU A 6 -12.37 40.79 -15.74
CA LEU A 6 -11.69 39.58 -15.24
C LEU A 6 -11.59 39.61 -13.71
N PHE A 7 -11.34 40.79 -13.16
CA PHE A 7 -11.34 41.03 -11.72
C PHE A 7 -12.71 40.82 -11.09
N LYS A 8 -13.78 41.40 -11.66
CA LYS A 8 -15.16 41.22 -11.18
C LYS A 8 -15.60 39.75 -11.28
N ALA A 9 -15.24 39.05 -12.35
CA ALA A 9 -15.54 37.63 -12.55
C ALA A 9 -14.82 36.73 -11.53
N GLY A 10 -13.52 36.96 -11.29
CA GLY A 10 -12.75 36.23 -10.28
C GLY A 10 -13.28 36.44 -8.86
N MET A 11 -13.67 37.67 -8.52
CA MET A 11 -14.23 37.98 -7.21
C MET A 11 -15.63 37.37 -7.00
N LEU A 12 -16.47 37.36 -8.04
CA LEU A 12 -17.77 36.67 -8.04
C LEU A 12 -17.62 35.15 -7.87
N PHE A 13 -16.62 34.56 -8.51
CA PHE A 13 -16.32 33.13 -8.38
C PHE A 13 -15.88 32.77 -6.95
N ILE A 14 -14.93 33.52 -6.38
CA ILE A 14 -14.43 33.29 -5.01
C ILE A 14 -15.54 33.51 -3.97
N THR A 15 -16.34 34.57 -4.09
CA THR A 15 -17.45 34.82 -3.16
C THR A 15 -18.56 33.77 -3.26
N SER A 16 -18.84 33.27 -4.46
CA SER A 16 -19.78 32.17 -4.67
C SER A 16 -19.26 30.85 -4.10
N ALA A 17 -17.98 30.53 -4.32
CA ALA A 17 -17.33 29.35 -3.76
C ALA A 17 -17.29 29.39 -2.21
N LEU A 18 -16.99 30.55 -1.61
CA LEU A 18 -17.01 30.74 -0.16
C LEU A 18 -18.42 30.70 0.42
N ARG A 19 -19.45 31.18 -0.30
CA ARG A 19 -20.86 31.02 0.10
C ARG A 19 -21.27 29.56 0.10
N LEU A 20 -20.95 28.82 -0.95
CA LEU A 20 -21.24 27.39 -1.05
C LEU A 20 -20.51 26.59 0.04
N LEU A 21 -19.24 26.92 0.29
CA LEU A 21 -18.46 26.31 1.38
C LEU A 21 -19.06 26.63 2.75
N ARG A 22 -19.48 27.87 3.00
CA ARG A 22 -20.16 28.26 4.25
C ARG A 22 -21.52 27.59 4.43
N VAL A 23 -22.32 27.48 3.38
CA VAL A 23 -23.62 26.79 3.42
C VAL A 23 -23.41 25.29 3.65
N PHE A 24 -22.42 24.69 3.00
CA PHE A 24 -22.05 23.30 3.20
C PHE A 24 -21.60 23.05 4.64
N ILE A 25 -20.64 23.84 5.13
CA ILE A 25 -20.14 23.76 6.51
C ILE A 25 -21.29 23.95 7.49
N ARG A 26 -22.12 25.00 7.36
CA ARG A 26 -23.21 25.30 8.29
C ARG A 26 -24.31 24.22 8.28
N ARG A 27 -24.62 23.64 7.13
CA ARG A 27 -25.62 22.57 6.97
C ARG A 27 -25.14 21.22 7.54
N HIS A 28 -23.83 21.03 7.65
CA HIS A 28 -23.21 19.78 8.13
C HIS A 28 -22.41 20.00 9.42
N TRP A 29 -22.53 21.20 10.04
CA TRP A 29 -21.81 21.60 11.24
C TRP A 29 -22.26 20.79 12.44
N ASP A 30 -23.55 20.50 12.53
CA ASP A 30 -24.13 19.72 13.63
C ASP A 30 -23.88 18.20 13.48
N LEU A 31 -23.33 17.77 12.33
CA LEU A 31 -22.88 16.39 12.09
C LEU A 31 -21.39 16.19 12.46
N LEU A 32 -20.64 17.26 12.74
CA LEU A 32 -19.21 17.19 13.07
C LEU A 32 -18.91 16.81 14.55
N PRO A 33 -19.70 17.24 15.56
CA PRO A 33 -19.44 16.90 16.96
C PRO A 33 -19.80 15.46 17.35
N SER A 34 -20.61 14.74 16.57
CA SER A 34 -20.86 13.29 16.79
C SER A 34 -19.76 12.39 16.20
N LEU A 35 -18.71 12.99 15.63
CA LEU A 35 -17.59 12.34 14.96
C LEU A 35 -16.26 12.46 15.72
N THR A 36 -16.27 13.03 16.93
CA THR A 36 -15.26 12.70 17.94
C THR A 36 -15.66 11.37 18.56
N MET A 37 -15.53 10.28 17.79
CA MET A 37 -15.49 8.95 18.39
C MET A 37 -14.32 8.94 19.36
N ASP A 38 -14.58 8.53 20.60
CA ASP A 38 -13.55 8.25 21.59
C ASP A 38 -12.48 7.36 20.94
N PHE A 39 -11.26 7.87 20.96
CA PHE A 39 -10.10 7.24 20.34
C PHE A 39 -9.80 5.93 21.05
N ASP A 40 -9.92 4.82 20.32
CA ASP A 40 -9.49 3.53 20.82
C ASP A 40 -7.98 3.38 20.56
N ALA A 41 -7.16 3.77 21.54
CA ALA A 41 -5.71 3.58 21.53
C ALA A 41 -5.33 2.12 21.25
N GLU A 42 -6.19 1.16 21.60
CA GLU A 42 -6.01 -0.27 21.30
C GLU A 42 -6.03 -0.56 19.79
N LEU A 43 -6.83 0.19 19.02
CA LEU A 43 -6.98 0.05 17.57
C LEU A 43 -5.73 0.54 16.81
N LEU A 44 -5.13 1.63 17.29
CA LEU A 44 -3.83 2.12 16.82
C LEU A 44 -2.71 1.14 17.17
N GLU A 45 -2.71 0.61 18.39
CA GLU A 45 -1.74 -0.38 18.84
C GLU A 45 -1.82 -1.68 18.03
N ARG A 46 -3.05 -2.11 17.70
CA ARG A 46 -3.29 -3.30 16.88
C ARG A 46 -2.91 -3.08 15.42
N ALA A 47 -3.01 -1.86 14.89
CA ALA A 47 -2.53 -1.51 13.56
C ALA A 47 -1.00 -1.50 13.45
N LYS A 48 -0.25 -1.27 14.54
CA LYS A 48 1.22 -1.34 14.56
C LYS A 48 1.77 -2.68 14.08
N THR A 49 1.01 -3.78 14.18
CA THR A 49 1.43 -5.08 13.60
C THR A 49 1.60 -5.07 12.08
N PHE A 50 0.94 -4.14 11.37
CA PHE A 50 1.06 -3.96 9.92
C PHE A 50 1.91 -2.75 9.52
N VAL A 51 2.19 -1.85 10.48
CA VAL A 51 2.96 -0.63 10.27
C VAL A 51 4.41 -0.88 10.70
N PRO A 52 5.37 -0.92 9.77
CA PRO A 52 6.76 -1.11 10.13
C PRO A 52 7.25 0.05 10.99
N ASP A 53 8.09 -0.23 11.98
CA ASP A 53 8.80 0.82 12.69
C ASP A 53 9.85 1.44 11.75
N ARG A 54 9.53 2.62 11.23
CA ARG A 54 10.38 3.37 10.31
C ARG A 54 11.50 4.13 11.02
N SER A 55 11.51 4.19 12.36
CA SER A 55 12.60 4.78 13.13
C SER A 55 13.87 3.93 13.07
N ARG A 56 13.73 2.64 12.71
CA ARG A 56 14.86 1.77 12.42
C ARG A 56 15.64 2.28 11.21
N GLU A 57 16.93 2.52 11.43
CA GLU A 57 17.88 2.89 10.38
C GLU A 57 18.39 1.68 9.60
N ASP A 58 18.25 0.47 10.15
CA ASP A 58 18.72 -0.77 9.54
C ASP A 58 17.65 -1.45 8.65
N THR A 59 18.01 -1.74 7.40
CA THR A 59 17.27 -2.72 6.58
C THR A 59 17.98 -4.06 6.69
N ARG A 60 17.33 -5.03 7.35
CA ARG A 60 17.84 -6.39 7.50
C ARG A 60 16.82 -7.40 6.99
N LEU A 61 16.70 -7.51 5.68
CA LEU A 61 15.84 -8.54 5.09
C LEU A 61 16.49 -9.91 5.28
N GLN A 62 15.92 -10.73 6.16
CA GLN A 62 16.44 -12.05 6.55
C GLN A 62 15.73 -13.19 5.83
N VAL A 63 14.44 -13.05 5.55
CA VAL A 63 13.64 -14.10 4.88
C VAL A 63 12.82 -13.52 3.72
N ILE A 64 13.05 -14.06 2.53
CA ILE A 64 12.29 -13.73 1.32
C ILE A 64 11.38 -14.91 1.00
N THR A 65 10.12 -14.66 0.65
CA THR A 65 9.23 -15.74 0.22
C THR A 65 8.70 -15.49 -1.20
N CYS A 66 8.59 -16.58 -1.97
CA CYS A 66 8.25 -16.52 -3.40
C CYS A 66 6.78 -16.82 -3.68
N GLY A 67 6.02 -17.29 -2.69
CA GLY A 67 4.67 -17.79 -2.93
C GLY A 67 3.68 -16.70 -3.28
N LEU A 68 2.92 -16.96 -4.34
CA LEU A 68 1.83 -16.08 -4.79
C LEU A 68 0.74 -15.99 -3.72
N GLY A 69 -0.09 -14.95 -3.76
CA GLY A 69 -1.27 -14.88 -2.89
C GLY A 69 -2.07 -16.19 -2.94
N ARG A 70 -2.58 -16.66 -1.79
CA ARG A 70 -3.33 -17.93 -1.62
C ARG A 70 -2.49 -19.21 -1.55
N SER A 71 -1.16 -19.10 -1.47
CA SER A 71 -0.20 -20.21 -1.24
C SER A 71 0.21 -20.37 0.25
N GLY A 72 -0.67 -20.01 1.20
CA GLY A 72 -0.36 -20.08 2.64
C GLY A 72 0.37 -18.86 3.21
N THR A 73 0.44 -17.75 2.48
CA THR A 73 1.20 -16.53 2.86
C THR A 73 0.85 -15.97 4.25
N THR A 74 -0.44 -15.90 4.63
CA THR A 74 -0.84 -15.42 5.97
C THR A 74 -0.34 -16.34 7.09
N SER A 75 -0.52 -17.66 6.94
CA SER A 75 0.00 -18.64 7.89
C SER A 75 1.51 -18.51 8.04
N LEU A 76 2.23 -18.42 6.91
CA LEU A 76 3.67 -18.23 6.91
C LEU A 76 4.09 -16.90 7.55
N SER A 77 3.33 -15.82 7.34
CA SER A 77 3.56 -14.54 8.02
C SER A 77 3.43 -14.65 9.53
N VAL A 78 2.42 -15.36 10.03
CA VAL A 78 2.25 -15.58 11.48
C VAL A 78 3.42 -16.42 12.01
N ALA A 79 3.78 -17.50 11.31
CA ALA A 79 4.91 -18.35 11.69
C ALA A 79 6.23 -17.56 11.75
N LEU A 80 6.53 -16.74 10.74
CA LEU A 80 7.75 -15.94 10.71
C LEU A 80 7.80 -14.90 11.84
N ASN A 81 6.67 -14.28 12.18
CA ASN A 81 6.61 -13.39 13.36
C ASN A 81 6.89 -14.17 14.65
N GLN A 82 6.29 -15.36 14.82
CA GLN A 82 6.50 -16.22 16.00
C GLN A 82 7.94 -16.69 16.14
N LEU A 83 8.63 -16.94 15.01
CA LEU A 83 10.03 -17.36 14.98
C LEU A 83 11.03 -16.18 15.11
N GLY A 84 10.56 -14.95 15.31
CA GLY A 84 11.43 -13.77 15.47
C GLY A 84 11.93 -13.15 14.16
N PHE A 85 11.39 -13.57 13.01
CA PHE A 85 11.67 -12.98 11.70
C PHE A 85 10.64 -11.90 11.30
N GLY A 86 9.83 -11.44 12.26
CA GLY A 86 8.97 -10.27 12.11
C GLY A 86 9.72 -8.95 12.34
N PRO A 87 9.18 -7.81 11.90
CA PRO A 87 7.91 -7.64 11.19
C PRO A 87 7.95 -8.15 9.74
N VAL A 88 6.82 -8.62 9.22
CA VAL A 88 6.72 -9.22 7.87
C VAL A 88 5.98 -8.28 6.91
N HIS A 89 6.65 -7.90 5.82
CA HIS A 89 6.04 -7.12 4.74
C HIS A 89 4.98 -7.95 3.99
N HIS A 90 3.77 -7.42 3.85
CA HIS A 90 2.65 -8.04 3.13
C HIS A 90 1.87 -6.98 2.34
N PHE A 91 1.09 -7.36 1.32
CA PHE A 91 0.09 -6.49 0.66
C PHE A 91 -0.84 -5.72 1.62
N GLN A 92 -1.02 -6.22 2.85
CA GLN A 92 -1.86 -5.60 3.87
C GLN A 92 -1.18 -4.40 4.54
N SER A 93 0.14 -4.25 4.42
CA SER A 93 0.91 -3.13 4.96
C SER A 93 0.83 -1.87 4.08
N LEU A 94 0.58 -2.03 2.77
CA LEU A 94 0.55 -0.92 1.80
C LEU A 94 -0.44 0.23 2.11
N PRO A 95 -1.68 0.00 2.59
CA PRO A 95 -2.62 1.07 2.91
C PRO A 95 -2.11 2.08 3.95
N PHE A 96 -1.13 1.71 4.75
CA PHE A 96 -0.68 2.51 5.89
C PHE A 96 0.54 3.36 5.58
N ASP A 97 1.16 3.17 4.40
CA ASP A 97 2.36 3.91 4.00
C ASP A 97 2.33 4.24 2.51
N ALA A 98 2.05 5.51 2.20
CA ALA A 98 2.04 6.02 0.84
C ALA A 98 3.45 6.06 0.21
N THR A 99 4.49 6.27 1.01
CA THR A 99 5.89 6.29 0.55
C THR A 99 6.30 4.89 0.10
N LEU A 100 5.99 3.88 0.91
CA LEU A 100 6.17 2.47 0.58
C LEU A 100 5.45 2.10 -0.72
N SER A 101 4.17 2.45 -0.82
CA SER A 101 3.36 2.12 -1.99
C SER A 101 3.90 2.79 -3.26
N LYS A 102 4.29 4.06 -3.19
CA LYS A 102 4.93 4.76 -4.32
C LYS A 102 6.30 4.19 -4.68
N ALA A 103 7.08 3.76 -3.69
CA ALA A 103 8.37 3.09 -3.92
C ALA A 103 8.18 1.77 -4.68
N TRP A 104 7.14 0.99 -4.33
CA TRP A 104 6.75 -0.21 -5.08
C TRP A 104 6.34 0.10 -6.52
N VAL A 105 5.47 1.10 -6.74
CA VAL A 105 5.08 1.51 -8.11
C VAL A 105 6.29 1.85 -8.96
N ARG A 106 7.24 2.63 -8.42
CA ARG A 106 8.48 2.98 -9.11
C ARG A 106 9.32 1.74 -9.43
N ALA A 107 9.46 0.81 -8.48
CA ALA A 107 10.27 -0.40 -8.66
C ALA A 107 9.67 -1.30 -9.74
N ILE A 108 8.36 -1.55 -9.69
CA ILE A 108 7.66 -2.39 -10.68
C ILE A 108 7.79 -1.78 -12.07
N ARG A 109 7.57 -0.47 -12.22
CA ARG A 109 7.70 0.22 -13.51
C ARG A 109 9.11 0.21 -14.06
N ALA A 110 10.13 0.33 -13.22
CA ALA A 110 11.52 0.23 -13.64
C ALA A 110 11.83 -1.17 -14.19
N LEU A 111 11.45 -2.21 -13.45
CA LEU A 111 11.63 -3.60 -13.88
C LEU A 111 10.84 -3.92 -15.17
N ASP A 112 9.62 -3.39 -15.33
CA ASP A 112 8.81 -3.51 -16.57
C ASP A 112 9.48 -2.86 -17.78
N ARG A 113 10.33 -1.85 -17.57
CA ARG A 113 11.17 -1.23 -18.62
C ARG A 113 12.52 -1.93 -18.83
N GLY A 114 12.81 -3.00 -18.09
CA GLY A 114 14.11 -3.67 -18.11
C GLY A 114 15.22 -2.91 -17.38
N GLU A 115 14.86 -1.95 -16.52
CA GLU A 115 15.81 -1.16 -15.73
C GLU A 115 16.13 -1.85 -14.40
N ASN A 116 17.35 -1.60 -13.90
CA ASN A 116 17.73 -2.02 -12.55
C ASN A 116 17.10 -1.11 -11.49
N VAL A 117 16.68 -1.71 -10.38
CA VAL A 117 16.20 -0.95 -9.21
C VAL A 117 17.35 -0.85 -8.20
N PRO A 118 17.76 0.37 -7.81
CA PRO A 118 18.89 0.58 -6.91
C PRO A 118 18.61 0.03 -5.51
N LYS A 119 19.66 -0.40 -4.80
CA LYS A 119 19.54 -1.04 -3.48
C LYS A 119 18.81 -0.14 -2.48
N GLU A 120 19.06 1.15 -2.52
CA GLU A 120 18.49 2.16 -1.63
C GLU A 120 16.96 2.22 -1.75
N GLN A 121 16.41 1.94 -2.95
CA GLN A 121 14.98 1.86 -3.14
C GLN A 121 14.39 0.59 -2.52
N TRP A 122 15.09 -0.54 -2.60
CA TRP A 122 14.69 -1.75 -1.87
C TRP A 122 14.82 -1.54 -0.37
N ASP A 123 15.86 -0.87 0.09
CA ASP A 123 16.06 -0.55 1.51
C ASP A 123 14.95 0.36 2.02
N LEU A 124 14.49 1.33 1.23
CA LEU A 124 13.32 2.15 1.56
C LEU A 124 12.04 1.31 1.68
N ILE A 125 11.84 0.35 0.76
CA ILE A 125 10.68 -0.54 0.78
C ILE A 125 10.68 -1.39 2.05
N PHE A 126 11.82 -2.03 2.36
CA PHE A 126 11.92 -3.03 3.43
C PHE A 126 12.38 -2.48 4.78
N ARG A 127 12.64 -1.17 4.91
CA ARG A 127 12.99 -0.55 6.21
C ARG A 127 11.99 -0.92 7.30
N GLY A 128 12.47 -1.50 8.40
CA GLY A 128 11.63 -1.95 9.51
C GLY A 128 10.91 -3.28 9.29
N PHE A 129 11.19 -3.98 8.18
CA PHE A 129 10.76 -5.35 7.94
C PHE A 129 11.95 -6.31 7.90
N ASN A 130 11.78 -7.47 8.53
CA ASN A 130 12.77 -8.54 8.52
C ASN A 130 12.45 -9.63 7.49
N SER A 131 11.20 -9.71 7.05
CA SER A 131 10.76 -10.70 6.06
C SER A 131 9.73 -10.18 5.08
N THR A 132 9.50 -10.90 3.97
CA THR A 132 8.43 -10.59 3.00
C THR A 132 7.53 -11.79 2.77
N VAL A 133 6.22 -11.54 2.60
CA VAL A 133 5.29 -12.53 2.04
C VAL A 133 4.35 -11.97 0.98
N GLY A 134 4.10 -12.82 -0.03
CA GLY A 134 3.13 -12.56 -1.09
C GLY A 134 3.39 -11.28 -1.88
N THR A 135 2.33 -10.79 -2.51
CA THR A 135 2.38 -9.61 -3.37
C THR A 135 2.68 -8.34 -2.57
N PRO A 136 3.45 -7.38 -3.13
CA PRO A 136 4.14 -7.43 -4.43
C PRO A 136 5.47 -8.19 -4.44
N ALA A 137 6.10 -8.41 -3.27
CA ALA A 137 7.47 -8.89 -3.17
C ALA A 137 7.70 -10.29 -3.78
N CYS A 138 6.72 -11.19 -3.72
CA CYS A 138 6.85 -12.53 -4.32
C CYS A 138 7.21 -12.49 -5.82
N HIS A 139 6.73 -11.49 -6.56
CA HIS A 139 6.95 -11.39 -8.01
C HIS A 139 8.33 -10.88 -8.40
N VAL A 140 9.12 -10.42 -7.43
CA VAL A 140 10.48 -9.93 -7.61
C VAL A 140 11.45 -10.62 -6.65
N ALA A 141 11.06 -11.77 -6.09
CA ALA A 141 11.81 -12.44 -5.03
C ALA A 141 13.20 -12.91 -5.48
N ASP A 142 13.38 -13.23 -6.76
CA ASP A 142 14.67 -13.54 -7.38
C ASP A 142 15.57 -12.29 -7.49
N VAL A 143 15.00 -11.12 -7.83
CA VAL A 143 15.71 -9.84 -7.76
C VAL A 143 16.12 -9.54 -6.31
N LEU A 144 15.21 -9.71 -5.36
CA LEU A 144 15.50 -9.50 -3.93
C LEU A 144 16.57 -10.46 -3.42
N ALA A 145 16.56 -11.73 -3.84
CA ALA A 145 17.57 -12.71 -3.43
C ALA A 145 18.99 -12.36 -3.91
N LYS A 146 19.10 -11.63 -5.04
CA LYS A 146 20.36 -11.05 -5.52
C LYS A 146 20.77 -9.82 -4.70
N MET A 147 19.82 -8.95 -4.36
CA MET A 147 20.08 -7.73 -3.59
C MET A 147 20.39 -7.98 -2.11
N TYR A 148 19.86 -9.07 -1.55
CA TYR A 148 20.04 -9.49 -0.17
C TYR A 148 20.62 -10.93 -0.15
N PRO A 149 21.92 -11.10 -0.41
CA PRO A 149 22.55 -12.41 -0.52
C PRO A 149 22.51 -13.23 0.78
N GLU A 150 22.47 -12.56 1.93
CA GLU A 150 22.37 -13.21 3.25
C GLU A 150 20.94 -13.69 3.58
N ALA A 151 19.93 -13.23 2.82
CA ALA A 151 18.56 -13.63 3.06
C ALA A 151 18.33 -15.08 2.63
N LYS A 152 17.67 -15.85 3.50
CA LYS A 152 17.14 -17.17 3.19
C LYS A 152 15.88 -17.04 2.35
N VAL A 153 15.69 -17.94 1.38
CA VAL A 153 14.53 -17.89 0.48
C VAL A 153 13.60 -19.07 0.72
N ILE A 154 12.30 -18.82 0.82
CA ILE A 154 11.28 -19.88 0.92
C ILE A 154 10.38 -19.82 -0.32
N ILE A 155 10.42 -20.89 -1.12
CA ILE A 155 9.51 -21.11 -2.23
C ILE A 155 8.27 -21.82 -1.68
N ASN A 156 7.35 -21.04 -1.09
CA ASN A 156 6.09 -21.59 -0.61
C ASN A 156 5.11 -21.79 -1.78
N GLN A 157 4.85 -23.04 -2.16
CA GLN A 157 4.02 -23.38 -3.32
C GLN A 157 2.83 -24.26 -2.90
N ARG A 158 1.69 -24.05 -3.57
CA ARG A 158 0.49 -24.89 -3.47
C ARG A 158 0.25 -25.62 -4.78
N ASP A 159 -0.45 -26.75 -4.77
CA ASP A 159 -1.01 -27.33 -5.98
C ASP A 159 -1.81 -26.28 -6.77
N PHE A 160 -1.64 -26.25 -8.10
CA PHE A 160 -2.26 -25.25 -8.97
C PHE A 160 -3.77 -25.32 -8.93
N GLU A 161 -4.38 -26.51 -9.00
CA GLU A 161 -5.84 -26.65 -9.05
C GLU A 161 -6.49 -26.10 -7.79
N SER A 162 -5.91 -26.45 -6.64
CA SER A 162 -6.30 -25.96 -5.32
C SER A 162 -6.07 -24.45 -5.16
N TRP A 163 -4.95 -23.94 -5.70
CA TRP A 163 -4.63 -22.51 -5.69
C TRP A 163 -5.60 -21.72 -6.57
N PHE A 164 -5.82 -22.14 -7.81
CA PHE A 164 -6.68 -21.49 -8.79
C PHE A 164 -8.11 -21.39 -8.28
N LYS A 165 -8.66 -22.48 -7.73
CA LYS A 165 -9.98 -22.46 -7.09
C LYS A 165 -10.06 -21.41 -5.96
N SER A 166 -9.04 -21.33 -5.11
CA SER A 166 -9.02 -20.34 -4.02
C SER A 166 -8.86 -18.90 -4.52
N TRP A 167 -8.07 -18.70 -5.56
CA TRP A 167 -7.80 -17.38 -6.14
C TRP A 167 -9.00 -16.84 -6.93
N ALA A 168 -9.64 -17.69 -7.74
CA ALA A 168 -10.84 -17.36 -8.49
C ALA A 168 -12.01 -17.02 -7.55
N GLY A 169 -12.19 -17.76 -6.45
CA GLY A 169 -13.23 -17.50 -5.45
C GLY A 169 -13.14 -16.13 -4.75
N LEU A 170 -11.98 -15.46 -4.79
CA LEU A 170 -11.79 -14.11 -4.27
C LEU A 170 -11.95 -13.02 -5.35
N GLY A 171 -12.35 -13.38 -6.56
CA GLY A 171 -12.50 -12.44 -7.67
C GLY A 171 -11.17 -11.92 -8.20
N GLY A 172 -10.16 -12.80 -8.30
CA GLY A 172 -8.88 -12.48 -8.94
C GLY A 172 -8.00 -11.49 -8.14
N SER A 173 -8.22 -11.41 -6.83
CA SER A 173 -7.46 -10.53 -5.91
C SER A 173 -7.58 -9.02 -6.18
N LYS A 174 -8.58 -8.56 -6.95
CA LYS A 174 -8.79 -7.14 -7.24
C LYS A 174 -9.14 -6.35 -5.96
N PRO A 175 -8.41 -5.27 -5.62
CA PRO A 175 -8.78 -4.39 -4.53
C PRO A 175 -10.15 -3.77 -4.81
N ARG A 176 -11.15 -4.05 -3.95
CA ARG A 176 -12.47 -3.44 -4.01
C ARG A 176 -12.48 -2.11 -3.25
N VAL A 177 -11.84 -1.09 -3.82
CA VAL A 177 -11.75 0.24 -3.23
C VAL A 177 -12.47 1.23 -4.15
N SER A 178 -13.56 1.85 -3.68
CA SER A 178 -14.28 2.88 -4.45
C SER A 178 -13.38 4.07 -4.75
N TRP A 179 -13.58 4.71 -5.90
CA TRP A 179 -12.79 5.84 -6.39
C TRP A 179 -12.77 7.01 -5.38
N ILE A 180 -13.87 7.24 -4.66
CA ILE A 180 -13.95 8.31 -3.64
C ILE A 180 -12.94 8.08 -2.51
N TRP A 181 -12.78 6.84 -2.05
CA TRP A 181 -11.80 6.49 -1.01
C TRP A 181 -10.36 6.59 -1.51
N GLN A 182 -10.13 6.40 -2.81
CA GLN A 182 -8.81 6.60 -3.42
C GLN A 182 -8.45 8.08 -3.50
N ILE A 183 -9.42 8.98 -3.67
CA ILE A 183 -9.20 10.43 -3.60
C ILE A 183 -8.91 10.85 -2.16
N LEU A 184 -9.71 10.38 -1.21
CA LEU A 184 -9.61 10.79 0.20
C LEU A 184 -8.39 10.18 0.92
N VAL A 185 -7.85 9.05 0.44
CA VAL A 185 -6.75 8.34 1.08
C VAL A 185 -5.67 8.00 0.03
N PRO A 186 -4.63 8.85 -0.13
CA PRO A 186 -3.59 8.66 -1.15
C PRO A 186 -2.86 7.31 -1.08
N SER A 187 -2.67 6.75 0.12
CA SER A 187 -2.07 5.41 0.29
C SER A 187 -2.96 4.29 -0.26
N LEU A 188 -4.30 4.44 -0.22
CA LEU A 188 -5.20 3.49 -0.87
C LEU A 188 -5.13 3.57 -2.39
N ARG A 189 -5.03 4.79 -2.94
CA ARG A 189 -4.78 4.97 -4.38
C ARG A 189 -3.46 4.32 -4.79
N ALA A 190 -2.39 4.59 -4.05
CA ALA A 190 -1.08 4.02 -4.32
C ALA A 190 -1.09 2.49 -4.21
N ARG A 191 -1.82 1.90 -3.24
CA ARG A 191 -2.02 0.45 -3.17
C ARG A 191 -2.73 -0.13 -4.40
N VAL A 192 -3.79 0.55 -4.88
CA VAL A 192 -4.49 0.14 -6.10
C VAL A 192 -3.56 0.21 -7.30
N GLU A 193 -2.70 1.23 -7.35
CA GLU A 193 -1.67 1.38 -8.37
C GLU A 193 -0.62 0.26 -8.31
N VAL A 194 -0.09 -0.08 -7.13
CA VAL A 194 0.80 -1.24 -6.95
C VAL A 194 0.16 -2.51 -7.50
N TRP A 195 -1.10 -2.77 -7.16
CA TRP A 195 -1.81 -3.93 -7.70
C TRP A 195 -1.91 -3.87 -9.22
N ARG A 196 -2.31 -2.73 -9.80
CA ARG A 196 -2.47 -2.60 -11.26
C ARG A 196 -1.15 -2.82 -12.00
N GLU A 197 -0.08 -2.15 -11.57
CA GLU A 197 1.25 -2.28 -12.18
C GLU A 197 1.75 -3.72 -12.06
N GLN A 198 1.52 -4.37 -10.91
CA GLN A 198 1.88 -5.77 -10.71
C GLN A 198 1.17 -6.70 -11.69
N GLN A 199 -0.17 -6.55 -11.84
CA GLN A 199 -0.95 -7.42 -12.73
C GLN A 199 -0.58 -7.23 -14.20
N LYS A 200 -0.17 -6.02 -14.59
CA LYS A 200 0.35 -5.73 -15.92
C LYS A 200 1.69 -6.45 -16.12
N ALA A 201 2.64 -6.24 -15.21
CA ALA A 201 3.99 -6.80 -15.29
C ALA A 201 4.03 -8.34 -15.30
N THR A 202 3.04 -9.00 -14.69
CA THR A 202 2.97 -10.47 -14.62
C THR A 202 2.06 -11.10 -15.67
N GLY A 203 1.47 -10.32 -16.58
CA GLY A 203 0.51 -10.82 -17.57
C GLY A 203 -0.87 -11.23 -17.00
N LEU A 204 -1.06 -11.16 -15.68
CA LEU A 204 -2.30 -11.57 -15.00
C LEU A 204 -3.52 -10.73 -15.42
N LEU A 205 -3.30 -9.48 -15.87
CA LEU A 205 -4.37 -8.65 -16.43
C LEU A 205 -4.84 -9.15 -17.80
N GLY A 206 -3.92 -9.67 -18.62
CA GLY A 206 -4.21 -10.18 -19.97
C GLY A 206 -4.82 -11.58 -19.95
N ALA A 207 -4.53 -12.38 -18.93
CA ALA A 207 -5.00 -13.78 -18.84
C ALA A 207 -6.53 -13.92 -18.90
N PHE A 208 -7.28 -12.94 -18.38
CA PHE A 208 -8.73 -12.93 -18.41
C PHE A 208 -9.35 -12.62 -19.78
N SER A 209 -8.55 -12.16 -20.73
CA SER A 209 -8.99 -11.80 -22.09
C SER A 209 -8.79 -12.94 -23.09
N THR A 210 -8.34 -14.11 -22.63
CA THR A 210 -8.07 -15.29 -23.46
C THR A 210 -9.27 -16.22 -23.55
N SER A 211 -9.26 -17.13 -24.54
CA SER A 211 -10.30 -18.15 -24.70
C SER A 211 -10.26 -19.24 -23.62
N ASP A 212 -9.09 -19.49 -23.00
CA ASP A 212 -8.94 -20.36 -21.84
C ASP A 212 -8.12 -19.67 -20.73
N PRO A 213 -8.79 -18.86 -19.88
CA PRO A 213 -8.13 -18.18 -18.76
C PRO A 213 -7.48 -19.13 -17.74
N LYS A 214 -7.92 -20.38 -17.65
CA LYS A 214 -7.33 -21.33 -16.68
C LYS A 214 -5.99 -21.84 -17.18
N ALA A 215 -5.90 -22.23 -18.45
CA ALA A 215 -4.65 -22.66 -19.06
C ALA A 215 -3.60 -21.55 -19.05
N GLU A 216 -3.98 -20.32 -19.40
CA GLU A 216 -3.07 -19.17 -19.37
C GLU A 216 -2.54 -18.91 -17.94
N MET A 217 -3.43 -18.99 -16.94
CA MET A 217 -3.02 -18.84 -15.55
C MET A 217 -2.11 -19.95 -15.04
N ARG A 218 -2.27 -21.18 -15.56
CA ARG A 218 -1.34 -22.28 -15.31
C ARG A 218 0.03 -21.95 -15.86
N GLY A 219 0.12 -21.47 -17.09
CA GLY A 219 1.37 -21.03 -17.70
C GLY A 219 2.08 -19.95 -16.87
N ILE A 220 1.35 -18.92 -16.44
CA ILE A 220 1.90 -17.85 -15.58
C ILE A 220 2.36 -18.40 -14.22
N TYR A 221 1.56 -19.27 -13.60
CA TYR A 221 1.87 -19.89 -12.31
C TYR A 221 3.15 -20.73 -12.38
N ASP A 222 3.21 -21.65 -13.34
CA ASP A 222 4.34 -22.58 -13.48
C ASP A 222 5.62 -21.82 -13.85
N SER A 223 5.52 -20.84 -14.76
CA SER A 223 6.64 -19.97 -15.13
C SER A 223 7.18 -19.15 -13.95
N HIS A 224 6.30 -18.65 -13.08
CA HIS A 224 6.70 -17.92 -11.87
C HIS A 224 7.58 -18.78 -10.96
N TYR A 225 7.17 -20.02 -10.64
CA TYR A 225 7.94 -20.87 -9.75
C TYR A 225 9.19 -21.47 -10.42
N ALA A 226 9.12 -21.76 -11.73
CA ALA A 226 10.28 -22.18 -12.51
C ALA A 226 11.38 -21.11 -12.45
N ARG A 227 11.03 -19.84 -12.73
CA ARG A 227 11.97 -18.71 -12.63
C ARG A 227 12.62 -18.58 -11.25
N MET A 228 11.85 -18.77 -10.17
CA MET A 228 12.40 -18.70 -8.81
C MET A 228 13.42 -19.82 -8.56
N ARG A 229 13.14 -21.03 -9.03
CA ARG A 229 14.06 -22.18 -8.89
C ARG A 229 15.26 -22.09 -9.83
N GLU A 230 15.16 -21.38 -10.94
CA GLU A 230 16.27 -21.14 -11.84
C GLU A 230 17.23 -20.09 -11.26
N ASN A 231 16.69 -18.99 -10.74
CA ASN A 231 17.48 -17.82 -10.34
C ASN A 231 17.99 -17.83 -8.90
N ILE A 232 17.52 -18.75 -8.04
CA ILE A 232 17.85 -18.80 -6.62
C ILE A 232 18.57 -20.11 -6.32
N PRO A 233 19.82 -20.11 -5.84
CA PRO A 233 20.59 -21.34 -5.57
C PRO A 233 19.90 -22.30 -4.60
N LEU A 234 20.16 -23.61 -4.76
CA LEU A 234 19.52 -24.68 -3.98
C LEU A 234 19.87 -24.62 -2.48
N ASP A 235 21.12 -24.29 -2.16
CA ASP A 235 21.64 -24.11 -0.80
C ASP A 235 21.01 -22.91 -0.07
N ARG A 236 20.46 -21.95 -0.83
CA ARG A 236 19.83 -20.73 -0.30
C ARG A 236 18.32 -20.79 -0.22
N ARG A 237 17.69 -21.88 -0.68
CA ARG A 237 16.23 -21.98 -0.78
C ARG A 237 15.65 -23.20 -0.10
N LEU A 238 14.43 -23.02 0.42
CA LEU A 238 13.56 -24.09 0.87
C LEU A 238 12.31 -24.14 -0.02
N ASP A 239 12.10 -25.27 -0.69
CA ASP A 239 10.80 -25.61 -1.26
C ASP A 239 9.88 -26.07 -0.12
N TRP A 240 8.77 -25.36 0.09
CA TRP A 240 7.88 -25.57 1.24
C TRP A 240 6.41 -25.53 0.83
N ASN A 241 5.59 -26.34 1.48
CA ASN A 241 4.14 -26.32 1.39
C ASN A 241 3.55 -26.13 2.80
N LEU A 242 2.34 -25.56 2.87
CA LEU A 242 1.62 -25.36 4.13
C LEU A 242 1.46 -26.65 4.95
N ALA A 243 1.36 -27.80 4.29
CA ALA A 243 1.25 -29.10 4.94
C ALA A 243 2.55 -29.54 5.66
N ASP A 244 3.70 -28.97 5.28
CA ASP A 244 5.00 -29.35 5.84
C ASP A 244 5.19 -28.82 7.28
N GLY A 245 4.48 -27.74 7.63
CA GLY A 245 4.44 -27.18 8.97
C GLY A 245 5.81 -26.71 9.49
N TRP A 246 6.03 -26.89 10.79
CA TRP A 246 7.19 -26.32 11.50
C TRP A 246 8.52 -26.96 11.16
N LYS A 247 8.60 -28.29 11.08
CA LYS A 247 9.88 -29.02 11.09
C LYS A 247 10.85 -28.56 9.99
N PRO A 248 10.50 -28.60 8.69
CA PRO A 248 11.42 -28.16 7.65
C PRO A 248 11.65 -26.64 7.68
N LEU A 249 10.64 -25.85 8.06
CA LEU A 249 10.77 -24.40 8.18
C LEU A 249 11.80 -24.00 9.25
N CYS A 250 11.70 -24.58 10.45
CA CYS A 250 12.59 -24.25 11.58
C CYS A 250 14.00 -24.77 11.34
N ALA A 251 14.13 -25.98 10.78
CA ALA A 251 15.43 -26.54 10.38
C ALA A 251 16.13 -25.64 9.36
N PHE A 252 15.42 -25.21 8.31
CA PHE A 252 15.97 -24.30 7.30
C PHE A 252 16.34 -22.94 7.90
N LEU A 253 15.55 -22.42 8.83
CA LEU A 253 15.80 -21.13 9.47
C LEU A 253 16.83 -21.18 10.61
N ASN A 254 17.27 -22.37 11.02
CA ASN A 254 18.18 -22.62 12.17
C ASN A 254 17.62 -22.10 13.50
N VAL A 255 16.35 -22.43 13.78
CA VAL A 255 15.64 -22.04 15.02
C VAL A 255 14.94 -23.27 15.63
N PRO A 256 14.69 -23.29 16.95
CA PRO A 256 13.95 -24.39 17.57
C PRO A 256 12.50 -24.45 17.08
N VAL A 257 11.93 -25.65 17.05
CA VAL A 257 10.51 -25.86 16.75
C VAL A 257 9.67 -25.39 17.94
N PRO A 258 8.70 -24.48 17.75
CA PRO A 258 7.81 -24.04 18.82
C PRO A 258 6.89 -25.15 19.34
N ASP A 259 6.55 -25.11 20.63
CA ASP A 259 5.60 -26.04 21.28
C ASP A 259 4.13 -25.62 21.07
N GLN A 260 3.77 -25.32 19.82
CA GLN A 260 2.42 -24.91 19.42
C GLN A 260 2.12 -25.42 18.01
N PRO A 261 0.84 -25.70 17.67
CA PRO A 261 0.49 -26.13 16.32
C PRO A 261 0.85 -25.08 15.28
N PHE A 262 1.16 -25.51 14.06
CA PHE A 262 1.45 -24.59 12.97
C PHE A 262 0.24 -23.69 12.69
N PRO A 263 0.41 -22.37 12.50
CA PRO A 263 -0.71 -21.46 12.30
C PRO A 263 -1.45 -21.76 10.98
N HIS A 264 -2.75 -22.07 11.07
CA HIS A 264 -3.64 -22.25 9.91
C HIS A 264 -4.64 -21.10 9.80
N VAL A 265 -4.20 -19.96 9.26
CA VAL A 265 -4.93 -18.69 9.27
C VAL A 265 -5.44 -18.37 7.86
N HIS A 266 -6.57 -18.97 7.44
CA HIS A 266 -7.25 -18.64 6.17
C HIS A 266 -8.72 -19.09 6.12
N SER A 267 -9.48 -18.96 7.21
CA SER A 267 -10.94 -18.99 7.06
C SER A 267 -11.41 -17.67 6.44
N SER A 268 -12.42 -17.73 5.56
CA SER A 268 -13.09 -16.52 5.02
C SER A 268 -13.63 -15.61 6.12
N ALA A 269 -13.85 -16.14 7.32
CA ALA A 269 -14.25 -15.40 8.52
C ALA A 269 -13.13 -14.49 9.06
N GLU A 270 -11.87 -14.95 9.12
CA GLU A 270 -10.76 -14.11 9.58
C GLU A 270 -10.40 -12.98 8.62
N PHE A 271 -10.61 -13.18 7.31
CA PHE A 271 -10.46 -12.08 6.33
C PHE A 271 -11.54 -11.01 6.52
N LYS A 272 -12.77 -11.40 6.90
CA LYS A 272 -13.83 -10.46 7.30
C LYS A 272 -13.46 -9.74 8.60
N GLU A 273 -12.92 -10.44 9.59
CA GLU A 273 -12.44 -9.84 10.84
C GLU A 273 -11.26 -8.87 10.63
N LYS A 274 -10.26 -9.23 9.82
CA LYS A 274 -9.19 -8.30 9.44
C LYS A 274 -9.72 -7.07 8.72
N ARG A 275 -10.77 -7.20 7.90
CA ARG A 275 -11.41 -6.04 7.25
C ARG A 275 -12.08 -5.12 8.28
N LYS A 276 -12.80 -5.67 9.25
CA LYS A 276 -13.37 -4.89 10.37
C LYS A 276 -12.30 -4.10 11.14
N ARG A 277 -11.05 -4.60 11.19
CA ARG A 277 -9.92 -3.90 11.82
C ARG A 277 -9.33 -2.78 10.95
N VAL A 278 -9.37 -2.91 9.62
CA VAL A 278 -8.76 -1.94 8.68
C VAL A 278 -9.72 -0.80 8.34
N ASP A 279 -11.01 -1.07 8.20
CA ASP A 279 -12.00 -0.07 7.76
C ASP A 279 -12.06 1.19 8.66
N PRO A 280 -12.01 1.09 10.00
CA PRO A 280 -11.98 2.27 10.87
C PRO A 280 -10.73 3.13 10.67
N VAL A 281 -9.55 2.51 10.53
CA VAL A 281 -8.28 3.24 10.30
C VAL A 281 -8.31 3.99 8.97
N ILE A 282 -8.86 3.37 7.92
CA ILE A 282 -9.03 4.02 6.61
C ILE A 282 -9.98 5.22 6.71
N ARG A 283 -11.10 5.08 7.44
CA ARG A 283 -12.03 6.19 7.67
C ARG A 283 -11.36 7.34 8.41
N GLN A 284 -10.52 7.03 9.40
CA GLN A 284 -9.76 8.01 10.14
C GLN A 284 -8.78 8.78 9.23
N LEU A 285 -7.97 8.07 8.45
CA LEU A 285 -7.06 8.69 7.49
C LEU A 285 -7.79 9.60 6.49
N ALA A 286 -8.97 9.18 6.03
CA ALA A 286 -9.80 10.01 5.16
C ALA A 286 -10.26 11.29 5.86
N TRP A 287 -10.73 11.19 7.10
CA TRP A 287 -11.13 12.36 7.90
C TRP A 287 -10.00 13.32 8.17
N ASP A 288 -8.81 12.82 8.49
CA ASP A 288 -7.63 13.64 8.73
C ASP A 288 -7.18 14.35 7.45
N ASN A 289 -7.22 13.67 6.30
CA ASN A 289 -6.97 14.29 5.00
C ASN A 289 -8.01 15.35 4.63
N ILE A 290 -9.29 15.12 4.94
CA ILE A 290 -10.36 16.13 4.75
C ILE A 290 -10.11 17.35 5.63
N LYS A 291 -9.84 17.15 6.94
CA LYS A 291 -9.52 18.24 7.87
C LYS A 291 -8.30 19.04 7.41
N TRP A 292 -7.26 18.35 6.96
CA TRP A 292 -6.06 18.98 6.42
C TRP A 292 -6.38 19.81 5.15
N ALA A 293 -7.14 19.25 4.20
CA ALA A 293 -7.54 19.95 2.98
C ALA A 293 -8.39 21.20 3.25
N LEU A 294 -9.29 21.14 4.24
CA LEU A 294 -10.06 22.30 4.67
C LEU A 294 -9.17 23.39 5.31
N LYS A 295 -8.19 22.98 6.14
CA LYS A 295 -7.22 23.91 6.75
C LYS A 295 -6.30 24.56 5.70
N THR A 296 -5.79 23.81 4.74
CA THR A 296 -4.92 24.35 3.68
C THR A 296 -5.70 25.17 2.66
N GLY A 297 -6.93 24.78 2.33
CA GLY A 297 -7.82 25.56 1.47
C GLY A 297 -8.17 26.93 2.08
N THR A 298 -8.52 26.96 3.37
CA THR A 298 -8.78 28.22 4.09
C THR A 298 -7.53 29.11 4.17
N ALA A 299 -6.35 28.54 4.45
CA ALA A 299 -5.08 29.27 4.43
C ALA A 299 -4.77 29.84 3.04
N THR A 300 -4.99 29.08 1.97
CA THR A 300 -4.76 29.53 0.59
C THR A 300 -5.66 30.71 0.23
N VAL A 301 -6.95 30.65 0.57
CA VAL A 301 -7.88 31.78 0.35
C VAL A 301 -7.46 33.01 1.16
N ALA A 302 -7.04 32.83 2.41
CA ALA A 302 -6.57 33.92 3.25
C ALA A 302 -5.30 34.59 2.67
N ILE A 303 -4.33 33.79 2.20
CA ILE A 303 -3.11 34.27 1.54
C ILE A 303 -3.45 35.01 0.25
N MET A 304 -4.30 34.45 -0.61
CA MET A 304 -4.72 35.13 -1.85
C MET A 304 -5.42 36.46 -1.55
N THR A 305 -6.25 36.50 -0.51
CA THR A 305 -6.95 37.73 -0.08
C THR A 305 -5.97 38.77 0.46
N ALA A 306 -4.98 38.37 1.25
CA ALA A 306 -3.92 39.24 1.76
C ALA A 306 -3.03 39.79 0.63
N ILE A 307 -2.62 38.94 -0.32
CA ILE A 307 -1.87 39.36 -1.51
C ILE A 307 -2.68 40.37 -2.32
N MET A 308 -3.96 40.10 -2.57
CA MET A 308 -4.84 41.03 -3.28
C MET A 308 -4.99 42.37 -2.53
N TRP A 309 -5.13 42.35 -1.20
CA TRP A 309 -5.19 43.57 -0.38
C TRP A 309 -3.88 44.37 -0.45
N LEU A 310 -2.72 43.71 -0.34
CA LEU A 310 -1.41 44.34 -0.45
C LEU A 310 -1.18 44.97 -1.82
N LEU A 311 -1.50 44.25 -2.90
CA LEU A 311 -1.40 44.77 -4.27
C LEU A 311 -2.31 46.00 -4.47
N ARG A 312 -3.52 45.97 -3.91
CA ARG A 312 -4.43 47.13 -3.93
C ARG A 312 -3.89 48.32 -3.14
N SER A 313 -3.35 48.08 -1.94
CA SER A 313 -2.78 49.14 -1.09
C SER A 313 -1.59 49.85 -1.74
N ARG A 314 -0.72 49.09 -2.44
CA ARG A 314 0.40 49.63 -3.22
C ARG A 314 -0.04 50.37 -4.47
N ALA A 315 -1.12 49.92 -5.13
CA ALA A 315 -1.70 50.62 -6.27
C ALA A 315 -2.34 51.95 -5.85
N SER A 316 -3.02 52.00 -4.69
CA SER A 316 -3.57 53.24 -4.13
C SER A 316 -2.47 54.20 -3.67
N SER A 317 -1.39 53.71 -3.05
CA SER A 317 -0.28 54.56 -2.60
C SER A 317 0.53 55.14 -3.77
N ARG A 318 0.66 54.40 -4.89
CA ARG A 318 1.26 54.93 -6.13
C ARG A 318 0.39 55.97 -6.83
N ARG A 319 -0.94 55.88 -6.71
CA ARG A 319 -1.86 56.92 -7.22
C ARG A 319 -1.84 58.19 -6.37
N SER A 320 -1.60 58.09 -5.06
CA SER A 320 -1.45 59.26 -4.19
C SER A 320 -0.07 59.94 -4.26
N LEU A 321 0.94 59.24 -4.81
CA LEU A 321 2.29 59.77 -5.03
C LEU A 321 2.55 60.20 -6.50
N GLY A 322 1.54 60.06 -7.37
CA GLY A 322 1.55 60.60 -8.73
C GLY A 322 1.12 62.06 -8.72
N PHE A 323 2.07 62.91 -9.09
CA PHE A 323 2.01 64.37 -9.22
C PHE A 323 0.76 64.92 -9.95
N CYS A 324 0.35 66.12 -9.52
CA CYS A 324 -0.39 67.11 -10.32
C CYS A 324 0.19 67.32 -11.71
#